data_AF-A0AAN9D166-F1
#
_entry.id   AF-A0AAN9D166-F1
#
_cell.length_a   1.000
_cell.length_b   1.000
_cell.length_c   1.000
_cell.angle_alpha   90.00
_cell.angle_beta   90.00
_cell.angle_gamma   90.00
#
_symmetry.space_group_name_H-M   'P 1'
#
loop_
_entity.id
_entity.type
_entity.pdbx_description
1 polymer ?
#
loop_
_entity_poly.entity_id
_entity_poly.type
_entity_poly.pdbx_seq_one_letter_code
_entity_poly.pdbx_strand_id
1 'polypeptide(L)'
;MRRDVPECENIFHKYRADIETLQQQFKCCFHDFHAMQPRIALFTDPLSATVSEQPSELQLELCEIQSDPFFQAKRSERGVSFWRLLQESRFPLLRDFALSMASMFGSTYICESNFSTMKHIKSKKRNRISDDVLFQLMRIGCTNIDIDIQSIVRQQERPQVSH
;
A
#
# COMPACT_ATOMS: atom_id res chain seq x y z
N MET A 1 5.06 -49.70 -34.32
CA MET A 1 5.93 -48.50 -34.31
C MET A 1 5.49 -47.64 -33.13
N ARG A 2 6.16 -47.76 -31.98
CA ARG A 2 5.83 -46.96 -30.77
C ARG A 2 6.29 -45.54 -31.05
N ARG A 3 5.38 -44.57 -30.91
CA ARG A 3 5.74 -43.15 -30.95
C ARG A 3 6.44 -42.84 -29.63
N ASP A 4 7.73 -42.51 -29.70
CA ASP A 4 8.45 -41.96 -28.56
C ASP A 4 7.79 -40.64 -28.16
N VAL A 5 7.29 -40.62 -26.93
CA VAL A 5 6.74 -39.43 -26.29
C VAL A 5 7.93 -38.50 -26.01
N PRO A 6 7.88 -37.20 -26.40
CA PRO A 6 9.01 -36.31 -26.21
C PRO A 6 9.33 -36.18 -24.72
N GLU A 7 10.61 -36.23 -24.34
CA GLU A 7 11.13 -36.09 -22.97
C GLU A 7 10.54 -34.89 -22.20
N CYS A 8 10.02 -33.89 -22.90
CA CYS A 8 9.37 -32.70 -22.35
C CYS A 8 8.12 -33.02 -21.49
N GLU A 9 7.33 -34.06 -21.82
CA GLU A 9 6.12 -34.40 -21.05
C GLU A 9 6.43 -34.99 -19.65
N ASN A 10 7.54 -35.72 -19.52
CA ASN A 10 7.97 -36.30 -18.23
C ASN A 10 8.44 -35.22 -17.24
N ILE A 11 8.92 -34.08 -17.73
CA ILE A 11 9.38 -32.96 -16.90
C ILE A 11 8.20 -32.27 -16.21
N PHE A 12 7.08 -32.07 -16.91
CA PHE A 12 5.87 -31.46 -16.32
C PHE A 12 5.24 -32.35 -15.25
N HIS A 13 5.22 -33.67 -15.46
CA HIS A 13 4.72 -34.61 -14.46
C HIS A 13 5.56 -34.59 -13.17
N LYS A 14 6.87 -34.41 -13.28
CA LYS A 14 7.79 -34.35 -12.13
C LYS A 14 7.48 -33.20 -11.18
N TYR A 15 7.13 -32.02 -11.70
CA TYR A 15 6.88 -30.82 -10.88
C TYR A 15 5.39 -30.54 -10.63
N ARG A 16 4.51 -31.41 -11.11
CA ARG A 16 3.05 -31.20 -11.00
C ARG A 16 2.61 -30.94 -9.57
N ALA A 17 3.04 -31.78 -8.63
CA ALA A 17 2.68 -31.65 -7.22
C ALA A 17 3.22 -30.36 -6.60
N ASP A 18 4.44 -29.96 -6.98
CA ASP A 18 5.06 -28.71 -6.50
C ASP A 18 4.31 -27.48 -7.04
N ILE A 19 3.91 -27.50 -8.31
CA ILE A 19 3.12 -26.43 -8.94
C ILE A 19 1.73 -26.33 -8.30
N GLU A 20 1.06 -27.46 -8.08
CA GLU A 20 -0.26 -27.51 -7.41
C GLU A 20 -0.15 -26.97 -5.97
N THR A 21 0.92 -27.33 -5.24
CA THR A 21 1.20 -26.81 -3.90
C THR A 21 1.45 -25.31 -3.92
N LEU A 22 2.27 -24.82 -4.86
CA LEU A 22 2.55 -23.38 -5.01
C LEU A 22 1.27 -22.60 -5.34
N GLN A 23 0.43 -23.11 -6.23
CA GLN A 23 -0.86 -22.52 -6.56
C GLN A 23 -1.77 -22.43 -5.34
N GLN A 24 -1.82 -23.49 -4.52
CA GLN A 24 -2.61 -23.48 -3.30
C GLN A 24 -2.07 -22.47 -2.29
N GLN A 25 -0.75 -22.40 -2.11
CA GLN A 25 -0.15 -21.41 -1.23
C GLN A 25 -0.41 -19.98 -1.71
N PHE A 26 -0.35 -19.73 -3.02
CA PHE A 26 -0.69 -18.43 -3.60
C PHE A 26 -2.14 -18.06 -3.29
N LYS A 27 -3.08 -18.97 -3.55
CA LYS A 27 -4.50 -18.74 -3.23
C LYS A 27 -4.73 -18.45 -1.75
N CYS A 28 -4.09 -19.21 -0.86
CA CYS A 28 -4.21 -18.98 0.59
C CYS A 28 -3.58 -17.63 1.01
N CYS A 29 -2.39 -17.32 0.49
CA CYS A 29 -1.66 -16.10 0.84
C CYS A 29 -2.37 -14.83 0.36
N PHE A 30 -3.04 -14.88 -0.79
CA PHE A 30 -3.74 -13.74 -1.38
C PHE A 30 -5.27 -13.79 -1.19
N HIS A 31 -5.78 -14.68 -0.34
CA HIS A 31 -7.22 -14.80 -0.09
C HIS A 31 -7.85 -13.46 0.33
N ASP A 32 -7.19 -12.74 1.23
CA ASP A 32 -7.67 -11.45 1.73
C ASP A 32 -7.69 -10.37 0.64
N PHE A 33 -6.74 -10.41 -0.30
CA PHE A 33 -6.74 -9.50 -1.46
C PHE A 33 -7.94 -9.76 -2.38
N HIS A 34 -8.29 -11.03 -2.59
CA HIS A 34 -9.49 -11.39 -3.34
C HIS A 34 -10.76 -10.92 -2.62
N ALA A 35 -10.83 -11.07 -1.30
CA ALA A 35 -11.94 -10.56 -0.50
C ALA A 35 -12.05 -9.03 -0.56
N MET A 36 -10.93 -8.32 -0.68
CA MET A 36 -10.89 -6.85 -0.76
C MET A 36 -11.15 -6.30 -2.17
N GLN A 37 -11.14 -7.15 -3.20
CA GLN A 37 -11.22 -6.74 -4.60
C GLN A 37 -12.42 -5.82 -4.93
N PRO A 38 -13.65 -6.04 -4.40
CA PRO A 38 -14.77 -5.13 -4.63
C PRO A 38 -14.53 -3.71 -4.09
N ARG A 39 -13.87 -3.62 -2.92
CA ARG A 39 -13.50 -2.33 -2.30
C ARG A 39 -12.39 -1.64 -3.09
N ILE A 40 -11.41 -2.38 -3.59
CA ILE A 40 -10.34 -1.84 -4.45
C ILE A 40 -10.93 -1.29 -5.75
N ALA A 41 -11.87 -2.01 -6.35
CA ALA A 41 -12.57 -1.59 -7.55
C ALA A 41 -13.34 -0.27 -7.31
N LEU A 42 -14.11 -0.21 -6.22
CA LEU A 42 -14.80 1.02 -5.80
C LEU A 42 -13.82 2.18 -5.61
N PHE A 43 -12.72 1.97 -4.89
CA PHE A 43 -11.72 3.01 -4.63
C PHE A 43 -11.04 3.53 -5.91
N THR A 44 -10.86 2.68 -6.90
CA THR A 44 -10.13 2.99 -8.14
C THR A 44 -11.02 3.68 -9.18
N ASP A 45 -12.24 3.20 -9.36
CA ASP A 45 -13.21 3.75 -10.32
C ASP A 45 -14.64 3.77 -9.74
N PRO A 46 -14.95 4.71 -8.83
CA PRO A 46 -16.25 4.76 -8.17
C PRO A 46 -17.42 5.02 -9.11
N LEU A 47 -17.18 5.65 -10.26
CA LEU A 47 -18.24 5.91 -11.25
C LEU A 47 -18.62 4.67 -12.08
N SER A 48 -17.76 3.66 -12.12
CA SER A 48 -18.00 2.39 -12.84
C SER A 48 -18.24 1.21 -11.88
N ALA A 49 -18.15 1.44 -10.57
CA ALA A 49 -18.29 0.39 -9.57
C ALA A 49 -19.71 -0.19 -9.53
N THR A 50 -19.83 -1.50 -9.50
CA THR A 50 -21.11 -2.19 -9.37
C THR A 50 -21.71 -1.93 -7.98
N VAL A 51 -22.79 -1.15 -7.91
CA VAL A 51 -23.42 -0.76 -6.62
C VAL A 51 -23.81 -1.96 -5.78
N SER A 52 -24.41 -2.99 -6.39
CA SER A 52 -24.90 -4.19 -5.68
C SER A 52 -23.79 -5.03 -5.05
N GLU A 53 -22.53 -4.84 -5.46
CA GLU A 53 -21.37 -5.57 -4.92
C GLU A 53 -20.73 -4.83 -3.74
N GLN A 54 -21.21 -3.63 -3.39
CA GLN A 54 -20.66 -2.81 -2.31
C GLN A 54 -21.46 -2.98 -1.00
N PRO A 55 -20.86 -2.68 0.17
CA PRO A 55 -21.57 -2.67 1.44
C PRO A 55 -22.82 -1.81 1.40
N SER A 56 -23.92 -2.31 1.97
CA SER A 56 -25.25 -1.67 1.93
C SER A 56 -25.24 -0.20 2.34
N GLU A 57 -24.46 0.12 3.36
CA GLU A 57 -24.29 1.47 3.91
C GLU A 57 -23.71 2.46 2.88
N LEU A 58 -22.89 2.00 1.93
CA LEU A 58 -22.28 2.86 0.92
C LEU A 58 -23.16 3.03 -0.33
N GLN A 59 -24.12 2.13 -0.56
CA GLN A 59 -24.83 2.04 -1.84
C GLN A 59 -25.64 3.29 -2.17
N LEU A 60 -26.25 3.93 -1.16
CA LEU A 60 -27.06 5.15 -1.37
C LEU A 60 -26.19 6.32 -1.83
N GLU A 61 -25.11 6.61 -1.11
CA GLU A 61 -24.17 7.68 -1.49
C GLU A 61 -23.51 7.38 -2.84
N LEU A 62 -23.22 6.10 -3.13
CA LEU A 62 -22.63 5.70 -4.40
C LEU A 62 -23.57 5.92 -5.58
N CYS A 63 -24.85 5.53 -5.44
CA CYS A 63 -25.88 5.83 -6.43
C CYS A 63 -25.98 7.34 -6.69
N GLU A 64 -25.96 8.14 -5.63
CA GLU A 64 -26.03 9.59 -5.75
C GLU A 64 -24.85 10.14 -6.55
N ILE A 65 -23.60 9.78 -6.19
CA ILE A 65 -22.40 10.19 -6.95
C ILE A 65 -22.45 9.71 -8.40
N GLN A 66 -22.90 8.47 -8.65
CA GLN A 66 -23.01 7.93 -10.01
C GLN A 66 -24.10 8.63 -10.85
N SER A 67 -25.13 9.18 -10.22
CA SER A 67 -26.18 9.92 -10.92
C SER A 67 -25.91 11.42 -11.08
N ASP A 68 -24.95 11.96 -10.32
CA ASP A 68 -24.70 13.40 -10.25
C ASP A 68 -23.86 13.90 -11.46
N PRO A 69 -24.38 14.87 -12.25
CA PRO A 69 -23.68 15.40 -13.42
C PRO A 69 -22.31 16.01 -13.13
N PHE A 70 -22.10 16.58 -11.94
CA PHE A 70 -20.82 17.16 -11.54
C PHE A 70 -19.74 16.08 -11.50
N PHE A 71 -20.03 14.94 -10.88
CA PHE A 71 -19.07 13.83 -10.78
C PHE A 71 -18.90 13.13 -12.13
N GLN A 72 -19.96 13.01 -12.92
CA GLN A 72 -19.87 12.46 -14.28
C GLN A 72 -18.96 13.30 -15.19
N ALA A 73 -18.99 14.63 -15.06
CA ALA A 73 -18.07 15.52 -15.77
C ALA A 73 -16.61 15.39 -15.32
N LYS A 74 -16.35 14.76 -14.16
CA LYS A 74 -15.02 14.54 -13.58
C LYS A 74 -14.53 13.09 -13.72
N ARG A 75 -15.08 12.32 -14.65
CA ARG A 75 -14.72 10.90 -14.86
C ARG A 75 -13.23 10.64 -15.12
N SER A 76 -12.47 11.63 -15.58
CA SER A 76 -11.01 11.51 -15.74
C SER A 76 -10.24 11.49 -14.41
N GLU A 77 -10.84 11.97 -13.32
CA GLU A 77 -10.23 11.93 -11.99
C GLU A 77 -10.23 10.49 -11.45
N ARG A 78 -9.11 10.08 -10.83
CA ARG A 78 -8.89 8.69 -10.37
C ARG A 78 -8.25 8.66 -8.99
N GLY A 79 -8.56 7.62 -8.22
CA GLY A 79 -7.99 7.43 -6.89
C GLY A 79 -8.21 8.64 -5.99
N VAL A 80 -7.18 9.01 -5.20
CA VAL A 80 -7.28 10.08 -4.20
C VAL A 80 -7.72 11.43 -4.80
N SER A 81 -7.41 11.71 -6.08
CA SER A 81 -7.81 12.98 -6.69
C SER A 81 -9.33 13.11 -6.83
N PHE A 82 -10.01 12.02 -7.20
CA PHE A 82 -11.47 11.94 -7.25
C PHE A 82 -12.07 12.07 -5.85
N TRP A 83 -11.56 11.32 -4.87
CA TRP A 83 -12.12 11.28 -3.52
C TRP A 83 -12.07 12.62 -2.78
N ARG A 84 -11.12 13.51 -3.13
CA ARG A 84 -11.06 14.89 -2.61
C ARG A 84 -12.22 15.79 -3.06
N LEU A 85 -12.96 15.40 -4.10
CA LEU A 85 -14.11 16.15 -4.59
C LEU A 85 -15.35 15.97 -3.69
N LEU A 86 -15.37 14.93 -2.85
CA LEU A 86 -16.49 14.65 -1.96
C LEU A 86 -16.56 15.68 -0.82
N GLN A 87 -17.75 16.20 -0.59
CA GLN A 87 -18.06 17.04 0.57
C GLN A 87 -18.50 16.14 1.74
N GLU A 88 -17.87 16.29 2.89
CA GLU A 88 -18.14 15.51 4.10
C GLU A 88 -19.61 15.57 4.55
N SER A 89 -20.25 16.73 4.39
CA SER A 89 -21.66 16.93 4.75
C SER A 89 -22.64 16.15 3.87
N ARG A 90 -22.22 15.74 2.67
CA ARG A 90 -23.09 15.09 1.67
C ARG A 90 -22.74 13.61 1.47
N PHE A 91 -21.47 13.26 1.56
CA PHE A 91 -20.98 11.89 1.35
C PHE A 91 -20.07 11.43 2.50
N PRO A 92 -20.54 11.45 3.76
CA PRO A 92 -19.72 11.10 4.91
C PRO A 92 -19.20 9.65 4.84
N LEU A 93 -20.03 8.69 4.44
CA LEU A 93 -19.66 7.26 4.47
C LEU A 93 -18.63 6.92 3.39
N LEU A 94 -18.82 7.45 2.18
CA LEU A 94 -17.87 7.27 1.09
C LEU A 94 -16.55 8.00 1.34
N ARG A 95 -16.59 9.14 2.03
CA ARG A 95 -15.37 9.86 2.42
C ARG A 95 -14.57 9.06 3.45
N ASP A 96 -15.22 8.52 4.47
CA ASP A 96 -14.59 7.66 5.48
C ASP A 96 -14.01 6.39 4.85
N PHE A 97 -14.78 5.76 3.95
CA PHE A 97 -14.30 4.64 3.15
C PHE A 97 -13.02 4.98 2.37
N ALA A 98 -13.03 6.11 1.65
CA ALA A 98 -11.90 6.53 0.84
C ALA A 98 -10.66 6.83 1.68
N LEU A 99 -10.83 7.47 2.84
CA LEU A 99 -9.75 7.70 3.79
C LEU A 99 -9.16 6.39 4.30
N SER A 100 -10.02 5.43 4.69
CA SER A 100 -9.59 4.10 5.14
C SER A 100 -8.78 3.37 4.06
N MET A 101 -9.28 3.35 2.81
CA MET A 101 -8.57 2.73 1.68
C MET A 101 -7.23 3.41 1.38
N ALA A 102 -7.19 4.74 1.35
CA ALA A 102 -5.95 5.49 1.11
C ALA A 102 -4.90 5.24 2.21
N SER A 103 -5.34 5.17 3.49
CA SER A 103 -4.47 4.88 4.62
C SER A 103 -3.89 3.46 4.58
N MET A 104 -4.67 2.46 4.14
CA MET A 104 -4.16 1.09 4.00
C MET A 104 -2.98 1.03 3.03
N PHE A 105 -3.13 1.58 1.81
CA PHE A 105 -2.05 1.58 0.82
C PHE A 105 -0.85 2.44 1.23
N GLY A 106 -1.10 3.59 1.87
CA GLY A 106 -0.03 4.44 2.40
C GLY A 106 0.78 3.74 3.48
N SER A 107 0.12 3.00 4.39
CA SER A 107 0.78 2.31 5.50
C SER A 107 1.71 1.19 5.06
N THR A 108 1.35 0.43 4.01
CA THR A 108 2.21 -0.63 3.47
C THR A 108 3.46 -0.06 2.83
N TYR A 109 3.32 0.97 1.98
CA TYR A 109 4.46 1.65 1.38
C TYR A 109 5.38 2.28 2.44
N ILE A 110 4.81 2.97 3.43
CA ILE A 110 5.57 3.56 4.54
C ILE A 110 6.29 2.45 5.33
N CYS A 111 5.62 1.32 5.60
CA CYS A 111 6.22 0.19 6.31
C CYS A 111 7.39 -0.43 5.53
N GLU A 112 7.22 -0.68 4.23
CA GLU A 112 8.27 -1.22 3.35
C GLU A 112 9.47 -0.26 3.25
N SER A 113 9.20 1.03 3.04
CA SER A 113 10.21 2.08 3.03
C SER A 113 10.97 2.14 4.35
N ASN A 114 10.25 2.14 5.48
CA ASN A 114 10.84 2.13 6.82
C ASN A 114 11.67 0.87 7.06
N PHE A 115 11.21 -0.31 6.63
CA PHE A 115 11.97 -1.55 6.78
C PHE A 115 13.25 -1.54 5.94
N SER A 116 13.19 -0.99 4.72
CA SER A 116 14.36 -0.78 3.87
C SER A 116 15.37 0.17 4.52
N THR A 117 14.90 1.30 5.07
CA THR A 117 15.70 2.25 5.84
C THR A 117 16.33 1.58 7.07
N MET A 118 15.56 0.78 7.82
CA MET A 118 16.05 0.03 8.97
C MET A 118 17.14 -0.96 8.56
N LYS A 119 16.97 -1.68 7.46
CA LYS A 119 17.96 -2.60 6.89
C LYS A 119 19.25 -1.87 6.50
N HIS A 120 19.13 -0.66 5.96
CA HIS A 120 20.28 0.21 5.66
C HIS A 120 20.99 0.68 6.94
N ILE A 121 20.24 1.08 7.97
CA ILE A 121 20.78 1.50 9.26
C ILE A 121 21.54 0.34 9.94
N LYS A 122 20.93 -0.85 10.00
CA LYS A 122 21.48 -2.09 10.58
C LYS A 122 22.45 -2.84 9.66
N SER A 123 23.06 -2.18 8.67
CA SER A 123 23.97 -2.84 7.71
C SER A 123 25.07 -3.66 8.40
N LYS A 124 25.68 -4.62 7.68
CA LYS A 124 26.68 -5.58 8.20
C LYS A 124 27.86 -4.96 8.98
N LYS A 125 28.12 -3.65 8.83
CA LYS A 125 29.19 -2.91 9.51
C LYS A 125 28.74 -2.26 10.84
N ARG A 126 27.44 -2.26 11.17
CA ARG A 126 26.84 -1.69 12.40
C ARG A 126 25.99 -2.74 13.14
N ASN A 127 26.64 -3.75 13.70
CA ASN A 127 25.95 -4.87 14.36
C ASN A 127 25.70 -4.65 15.87
N ARG A 128 26.14 -3.50 16.43
CA ARG A 128 25.97 -3.10 17.85
C ARG A 128 25.28 -1.72 17.93
N ILE A 129 24.05 -1.62 17.44
CA ILE A 129 23.19 -0.45 17.67
C ILE A 129 22.19 -0.84 18.75
N SER A 130 22.05 -0.03 19.81
CA SER A 130 20.98 -0.21 20.80
C SER A 130 19.62 0.20 20.21
N ASP A 131 18.54 -0.35 20.75
CA ASP A 131 17.20 -0.07 20.25
C ASP A 131 16.85 1.43 20.36
N ASP A 132 17.31 2.13 21.39
CA ASP A 132 17.13 3.58 21.53
C ASP A 132 17.79 4.36 20.38
N VAL A 133 19.04 4.00 20.03
CA VAL A 133 19.78 4.66 18.95
C VAL A 133 19.15 4.33 17.60
N LEU A 134 18.70 3.08 17.40
CA LEU A 134 17.97 2.69 16.21
C LEU A 134 16.69 3.52 16.05
N PHE A 135 15.92 3.68 17.12
CA PHE A 135 14.67 4.45 17.10
C PHE A 135 14.92 5.90 16.68
N GLN A 136 15.95 6.56 17.23
CA GLN A 136 16.30 7.93 16.84
C GLN A 136 16.74 8.01 15.37
N LEU A 137 17.57 7.07 14.91
CA LEU A 137 18.03 7.02 13.52
C LEU A 137 16.89 6.76 12.54
N MET A 138 15.95 5.88 12.89
CA MET A 138 14.73 5.63 12.13
C MET A 138 13.87 6.89 12.07
N ARG A 139 13.69 7.60 13.19
CA ARG A 139 12.93 8.85 13.23
C ARG A 139 13.52 9.91 12.28
N ILE A 140 14.84 10.01 12.20
CA ILE A 140 15.52 10.93 11.27
C ILE A 140 15.40 10.43 9.83
N GLY A 141 15.64 9.15 9.57
CA GLY A 141 15.67 8.58 8.22
C GLY A 141 14.30 8.39 7.55
N CYS A 142 13.22 8.36 8.33
CA CYS A 142 11.86 8.12 7.85
C CYS A 142 10.97 9.37 7.84
N THR A 143 11.48 10.53 8.27
CA THR A 143 10.72 11.78 8.28
C THR A 143 11.34 12.83 7.36
N ASN A 144 10.50 13.67 6.76
CA ASN A 144 10.95 14.83 5.99
C ASN A 144 11.18 16.06 6.88
N ILE A 145 11.59 15.85 8.13
CA ILE A 145 11.88 16.96 9.04
C ILE A 145 13.18 17.61 8.58
N ASP A 146 13.09 18.87 8.20
CA ASP A 146 14.27 19.68 7.90
C ASP A 146 14.96 20.02 9.23
N ILE A 147 16.16 19.49 9.41
CA ILE A 147 16.93 19.68 10.64
C ILE A 147 17.80 20.92 10.43
N ASP A 148 17.49 22.00 11.16
CA ASP A 148 18.35 23.19 11.20
C ASP A 148 19.61 22.89 12.02
N ILE A 149 20.61 22.32 11.34
CA ILE A 149 21.91 21.96 11.91
C ILE A 149 22.59 23.22 12.49
N GLN A 150 22.41 24.39 11.87
CA GLN A 150 23.05 25.62 12.31
C GLN A 150 22.50 26.08 13.66
N SER A 151 21.18 26.00 13.85
CA SER A 151 20.55 26.26 15.14
C SER A 151 21.03 25.29 16.22
N ILE A 152 21.11 23.99 15.91
CA ILE A 152 21.57 22.97 16.85
C ILE A 152 23.03 23.20 17.27
N VAL A 153 23.92 23.50 16.32
CA VAL A 153 25.34 23.76 16.58
C VAL A 153 25.52 25.02 17.45
N ARG A 154 24.71 26.06 17.23
CA ARG A 154 24.75 27.30 18.03
C ARG A 154 24.26 27.11 19.46
N GLN A 155 23.37 26.14 19.70
CA GLN A 155 22.87 25.81 21.05
C GLN A 155 23.83 24.91 21.84
N GLN A 156 24.89 24.40 21.22
CA GLN A 156 25.84 23.51 21.86
C GLN A 156 26.96 24.31 22.53
N GLU A 157 27.17 24.11 23.85
CA GLU A 157 28.18 24.87 24.62
C GLU A 157 29.63 24.60 24.18
N ARG A 158 29.90 23.43 23.56
CA ARG A 158 31.23 23.04 23.07
C ARG A 158 31.12 22.23 21.77
N PRO A 159 30.97 22.88 20.61
CA PRO A 159 30.94 22.17 19.33
C PRO A 159 32.31 21.55 19.03
N GLN A 160 32.33 20.27 18.64
CA GLN A 160 33.54 19.59 18.18
C GLN A 160 33.84 20.07 16.75
N VAL A 161 34.88 20.87 16.59
CA VAL A 161 35.42 21.26 15.28
C VAL A 161 36.55 20.30 14.94
N SER A 162 36.41 19.53 13.86
CA SER A 162 37.52 18.79 13.29
C SER A 162 38.55 19.77 12.71
N HIS A 163 39.83 19.49 12.91
CA HIS A 163 40.96 20.20 12.31
C HIS A 163 41.09 19.95 10.80
#